data_AF-A0A6I9VCX7-F1
#
_entry.id   AF-A0A6I9VCX7-F1
#
_cell.length_a   1.000
_cell.length_b   1.000
_cell.length_c   1.000
_cell.angle_alpha   90.00
_cell.angle_beta   90.00
_cell.angle_gamma   90.00
#
_symmetry.space_group_name_H-M   'P 1'
#
loop_
_entity.id
_entity.type
_entity.pdbx_description
1 polymer ?
#
loop_
_entity_poly.entity_id
_entity_poly.type
_entity_poly.pdbx_seq_one_letter_code
_entity_poly.pdbx_strand_id
1 'polypeptide(L)'
;MKFAVTVLLVITLSLAKAEQANTSERCTNACPKHLDPVCAVSGDVSAATESGAVDEGVVYRYFHNDCLRRYASCSTGTVWRITSLSLCLKHVDPLVREQCLRPCPFIYEPICASNGKTKEIFGNSCILEVENCLSVDAWTLLDDSDCGL
;
A
#
# COMPACT_ATOMS: atom_id res chain seq x y z
N MET A 1 25.38 -45.13 61.88
CA MET A 1 26.74 -44.94 61.32
C MET A 1 26.60 -44.11 60.04
N LYS A 2 27.43 -43.07 59.93
CA LYS A 2 27.34 -41.95 58.97
C LYS A 2 27.31 -42.41 57.51
N PHE A 3 26.36 -41.93 56.70
CA PHE A 3 26.53 -41.83 55.25
C PHE A 3 25.99 -40.51 54.69
N ALA A 4 26.96 -39.74 54.21
CA ALA A 4 26.98 -38.62 53.27
C ALA A 4 25.65 -37.95 52.87
N VAL A 5 25.56 -36.67 53.19
CA VAL A 5 24.65 -35.68 52.60
C VAL A 5 25.05 -35.48 51.14
N THR A 6 24.33 -36.07 50.20
CA THR A 6 24.37 -35.70 48.79
C THR A 6 23.40 -34.54 48.56
N VAL A 7 23.95 -33.33 48.45
CA VAL A 7 23.22 -32.14 48.03
C VAL A 7 22.79 -32.34 46.57
N LEU A 8 21.55 -32.79 46.35
CA LEU A 8 20.92 -32.72 45.04
C LEU A 8 20.64 -31.25 44.75
N LEU A 9 21.50 -30.62 43.95
CA LEU A 9 21.26 -29.30 43.39
C LEU A 9 20.17 -29.45 42.32
N VAL A 10 18.91 -29.31 42.73
CA VAL A 10 17.77 -29.28 41.82
C VAL A 10 17.79 -27.93 41.10
N ILE A 11 18.49 -27.86 39.97
CA ILE A 11 18.41 -26.70 39.08
C ILE A 11 17.05 -26.80 38.38
N THR A 12 16.03 -26.15 38.94
CA THR A 12 14.77 -25.93 38.24
C THR A 12 15.05 -24.99 37.08
N LEU A 13 15.27 -25.56 35.89
CA LEU A 13 15.22 -24.84 34.63
C LEU A 13 13.78 -24.34 34.45
N SER A 14 13.52 -23.16 34.98
CA SER A 14 12.34 -22.37 34.65
C SER A 14 12.39 -22.13 33.14
N LEU A 15 11.63 -22.91 32.37
CA LEU A 15 11.27 -22.53 31.01
C LEU A 15 10.40 -21.29 31.14
N ALA A 16 11.05 -20.12 31.22
CA ALA A 16 10.42 -18.86 30.93
C ALA A 16 9.94 -18.99 29.48
N LYS A 17 8.65 -19.31 29.32
CA LYS A 17 7.97 -19.19 28.05
C LYS A 17 8.15 -17.73 27.66
N ALA A 18 9.02 -17.47 26.69
CA ALA A 18 9.05 -16.18 26.04
C ALA A 18 7.63 -15.98 25.53
N GLU A 19 6.89 -15.14 26.22
CA GLU A 19 5.69 -14.54 25.69
C GLU A 19 6.21 -13.74 24.50
N GLN A 20 6.15 -14.36 23.32
CA GLN A 20 6.21 -13.63 22.08
C GLN A 20 5.12 -12.59 22.24
N ALA A 21 5.53 -11.36 22.54
CA ALA A 21 4.67 -10.21 22.44
C ALA A 21 4.18 -10.23 21.00
N ASN A 22 3.01 -10.83 20.80
CA ASN A 22 2.21 -10.62 19.62
C ASN A 22 1.74 -9.18 19.72
N THR A 23 2.68 -8.25 19.52
CA THR A 23 2.36 -6.91 19.07
C THR A 23 1.77 -7.12 17.70
N SER A 24 0.49 -7.47 17.66
CA SER A 24 -0.35 -7.21 16.50
C SER A 24 0.00 -5.80 16.08
N GLU A 25 0.78 -5.66 14.99
CA GLU A 25 1.14 -4.35 14.45
C GLU A 25 -0.17 -3.65 14.16
N ARG A 26 -0.62 -2.78 15.07
CA ARG A 26 -1.84 -2.05 14.87
C ARG A 26 -1.52 -0.99 13.83
N CYS A 27 -1.86 -1.29 12.58
CA CYS A 27 -1.69 -0.38 11.47
C CYS A 27 -2.38 0.95 11.80
N THR A 28 -1.61 2.03 11.79
CA THR A 28 -2.12 3.38 12.08
C THR A 28 -2.41 4.09 10.76
N ASN A 29 -3.63 4.60 10.61
CA ASN A 29 -4.07 5.39 9.45
C ASN A 29 -4.01 6.90 9.70
N ALA A 30 -3.33 7.34 10.76
CA ALA A 30 -3.09 8.75 11.06
C ALA A 30 -2.05 9.33 10.09
N CYS A 31 -2.50 9.62 8.87
CA CYS A 31 -1.66 10.20 7.81
C CYS A 31 -1.93 11.70 7.63
N PRO A 32 -0.89 12.49 7.31
CA PRO A 32 -1.08 13.90 6.98
C PRO A 32 -1.94 14.07 5.72
N LYS A 33 -2.93 14.97 5.78
CA LYS A 33 -3.85 15.29 4.68
C LYS A 33 -3.20 16.22 3.65
N HIS A 34 -2.20 15.73 2.94
CA HIS A 34 -1.52 16.44 1.85
C HIS A 34 -1.27 15.50 0.68
N LEU A 35 -1.15 16.11 -0.50
CA LEU A 35 -0.89 15.43 -1.74
C LEU A 35 0.62 15.50 -2.04
N ASP A 36 1.30 14.38 -1.85
CA ASP A 36 2.72 14.15 -2.17
C ASP A 36 2.83 12.76 -2.83
N PRO A 37 2.37 12.62 -4.09
CA PRO A 37 2.06 11.32 -4.66
C PRO A 37 3.31 10.47 -4.86
N VAL A 38 3.20 9.17 -4.52
CA VAL A 38 4.23 8.17 -4.79
C VAL A 38 3.70 7.07 -5.68
N CYS A 39 4.53 6.57 -6.60
CA CYS A 39 4.28 5.31 -7.28
C CYS A 39 4.95 4.19 -6.49
N ALA A 40 4.22 3.12 -6.23
CA ALA A 40 4.80 1.93 -5.61
C ALA A 40 4.37 0.67 -6.34
N VAL A 41 5.22 -0.36 -6.22
CA VAL A 41 5.05 -1.66 -6.85
C VAL A 41 4.92 -2.75 -5.79
N SER A 42 4.04 -3.71 -6.04
CA SER A 42 3.96 -4.97 -5.32
C SER A 42 4.15 -6.14 -6.27
N GLY A 43 4.63 -7.28 -5.76
CA GLY A 43 5.04 -8.44 -6.55
C GLY A 43 6.55 -8.55 -6.78
N ASP A 44 6.95 -9.63 -7.45
CA ASP A 44 8.35 -9.95 -7.70
C ASP A 44 8.88 -9.24 -8.95
N VAL A 45 9.42 -8.03 -8.73
CA VAL A 45 9.94 -7.15 -9.80
C VAL A 45 11.25 -7.68 -10.43
N SER A 46 11.82 -8.77 -9.89
CA SER A 46 13.02 -9.42 -10.41
C SER A 46 12.82 -10.13 -11.76
N ALA A 47 11.57 -10.31 -12.20
CA ALA A 47 11.22 -10.90 -13.50
C ALA A 47 10.95 -9.86 -14.60
N ALA A 48 11.01 -8.55 -14.28
CA ALA A 48 10.69 -7.46 -15.20
C ALA A 48 11.69 -7.38 -16.37
N THR A 49 11.48 -8.24 -17.36
CA THR A 49 12.13 -8.19 -18.66
C THR A 49 11.60 -7.01 -19.47
N GLU A 50 12.43 -6.43 -20.32
CA GLU A 50 12.12 -5.23 -21.12
C GLU A 50 11.02 -5.46 -22.18
N SER A 51 10.55 -6.70 -22.32
CA SER A 51 9.41 -7.10 -23.14
C SER A 51 8.10 -6.82 -22.41
N GLY A 52 7.19 -6.07 -23.04
CA GLY A 52 5.84 -5.73 -22.55
C GLY A 52 4.89 -6.92 -22.34
N ALA A 53 5.36 -8.00 -21.74
CA ALA A 53 4.54 -9.00 -21.08
C ALA A 53 4.06 -8.40 -19.76
N VAL A 54 2.76 -8.50 -19.51
CA VAL A 54 2.20 -8.27 -18.17
C VAL A 54 2.75 -9.38 -17.28
N ASP A 55 3.73 -9.07 -16.43
CA ASP A 55 4.18 -10.01 -15.40
C ASP A 55 2.97 -10.33 -14.51
N GLU A 56 2.49 -11.57 -14.59
CA GLU A 56 1.40 -12.05 -13.74
C GLU A 56 1.81 -11.91 -12.28
N GLY A 57 1.25 -10.91 -11.59
CA GLY A 57 1.48 -10.67 -10.17
C GLY A 57 2.27 -9.40 -9.82
N VAL A 58 2.76 -8.62 -10.80
CA VAL A 58 3.34 -7.30 -10.53
C VAL A 58 2.28 -6.22 -10.67
N VAL A 59 2.04 -5.45 -9.61
CA VAL A 59 1.04 -4.38 -9.57
C VAL A 59 1.70 -3.06 -9.24
N TYR A 60 1.51 -2.06 -10.08
CA TYR A 60 1.90 -0.68 -9.83
C TYR A 60 0.70 0.14 -9.38
N ARG A 61 0.86 1.01 -8.38
CA ARG A 61 -0.22 1.84 -7.84
C ARG A 61 0.29 3.19 -7.34
N TYR A 62 -0.50 4.23 -7.58
CA TYR A 62 -0.31 5.54 -6.95
C TYR A 62 -0.88 5.58 -5.53
N PHE A 63 -0.15 6.23 -4.63
CA PHE A 63 -0.63 6.59 -3.30
C PHE A 63 -0.52 8.10 -3.13
N HIS A 64 -1.52 8.75 -2.52
CA HIS A 64 -1.51 10.21 -2.32
C HIS A 64 -0.32 10.70 -1.52
N ASN A 65 0.24 9.85 -0.65
CA ASN A 65 1.50 10.05 0.03
C ASN A 65 2.09 8.75 0.55
N ASP A 66 3.36 8.78 0.94
CA ASP A 66 4.08 7.61 1.45
C ASP A 66 3.51 7.08 2.77
N CYS A 67 2.87 7.93 3.59
CA CYS A 67 2.16 7.45 4.78
C CYS A 67 1.02 6.49 4.40
N LEU A 68 0.19 6.87 3.42
CA LEU A 68 -0.90 6.03 2.95
C LEU A 68 -0.40 4.72 2.31
N ARG A 69 0.74 4.75 1.61
CA ARG A 69 1.43 3.53 1.14
C ARG A 69 1.84 2.62 2.29
N ARG A 70 2.45 3.16 3.36
CA ARG A 70 2.82 2.37 4.55
C ARG A 70 1.59 1.78 5.24
N TYR A 71 0.54 2.58 5.39
CA TYR A 71 -0.72 2.11 5.95
C TYR A 71 -1.31 0.96 5.14
N ALA A 72 -1.38 1.11 3.80
CA ALA A 72 -1.80 0.03 2.92
C ALA A 72 -0.91 -1.22 3.09
N SER A 73 0.42 -1.04 3.12
CA SER A 73 1.34 -2.17 3.27
C SER A 73 1.09 -2.96 4.56
N CYS A 74 0.90 -2.24 5.67
CA CYS A 74 0.60 -2.84 6.97
C CYS A 74 -0.78 -3.51 6.97
N SER A 75 -1.81 -2.77 6.57
CA SER A 75 -3.21 -3.19 6.71
C SER A 75 -3.58 -4.38 5.83
N THR A 76 -2.92 -4.53 4.67
CA THR A 76 -3.16 -5.64 3.75
C THR A 76 -2.10 -6.74 3.83
N GLY A 77 -1.02 -6.53 4.58
CA GLY A 77 0.16 -7.40 4.55
C GLY A 77 0.90 -7.41 3.19
N THR A 78 0.59 -6.47 2.29
CA THR A 78 1.18 -6.38 0.96
C THR A 78 2.45 -5.52 1.00
N VAL A 79 3.57 -6.03 0.49
CA VAL A 79 4.77 -5.20 0.40
C VAL A 79 4.68 -4.28 -0.80
N TRP A 80 4.55 -2.97 -0.57
CA TRP A 80 4.62 -1.93 -1.59
C TRP A 80 5.96 -1.21 -1.54
N ARG A 81 6.76 -1.28 -2.61
CA ARG A 81 8.07 -0.60 -2.71
C ARG A 81 7.96 0.63 -3.59
N ILE A 82 8.43 1.79 -3.11
CA ILE A 82 8.43 3.03 -3.91
C ILE A 82 9.30 2.83 -5.16
N THR A 83 8.84 3.38 -6.28
CA THR A 83 9.57 3.39 -7.55
C THR A 83 9.37 4.72 -8.28
N SER A 84 9.94 4.86 -9.47
CA SER A 84 9.74 6.04 -10.32
C SER A 84 8.25 6.21 -10.66
N LEU A 85 7.75 7.45 -10.59
CA LEU A 85 6.38 7.80 -10.95
C LEU A 85 5.98 7.34 -12.36
N SER A 86 6.94 7.28 -13.28
CA SER A 86 6.71 6.84 -14.65
C SER A 86 6.34 5.36 -14.77
N LEU A 87 6.69 4.50 -13.81
CA LEU A 87 6.38 3.06 -13.91
C LEU A 87 4.89 2.77 -13.72
N CYS A 88 4.18 3.56 -12.92
CA CYS A 88 2.72 3.45 -12.77
C CYS A 88 1.97 3.78 -14.07
N LEU A 89 2.63 4.40 -15.05
CA LEU A 89 2.05 4.71 -16.36
C LEU A 89 2.64 3.86 -17.49
N LYS A 90 3.61 2.97 -17.20
CA LYS A 90 4.33 2.21 -18.24
C LYS A 90 3.40 1.37 -19.11
N HIS A 91 2.32 0.84 -18.52
CA HIS A 91 1.33 -0.01 -19.19
C HIS A 91 0.28 0.78 -19.97
N VAL A 92 0.18 2.10 -19.78
CA VAL A 92 -0.75 2.94 -20.52
C VAL A 92 -0.16 3.23 -21.89
N ASP A 93 -0.96 3.02 -22.94
CA ASP A 93 -0.61 3.35 -24.32
C ASP A 93 -0.06 4.78 -24.42
N PRO A 94 1.07 5.00 -25.12
CA PRO A 94 1.69 6.33 -25.19
C PRO A 94 0.78 7.43 -25.75
N LEU A 95 -0.08 7.11 -26.74
CA LEU A 95 -1.00 8.08 -27.33
C LEU A 95 -2.12 8.44 -26.34
N VAL A 96 -2.65 7.46 -25.62
CA VAL A 96 -3.62 7.71 -24.52
C VAL A 96 -2.98 8.56 -23.44
N ARG A 97 -1.74 8.24 -23.05
CA ARG A 97 -0.99 8.99 -22.04
C ARG A 97 -0.81 10.45 -22.45
N GLU A 98 -0.45 10.72 -23.69
CA GLU A 98 -0.28 12.07 -24.22
C GLU A 98 -1.60 12.87 -24.22
N GLN A 99 -2.71 12.22 -24.53
CA GLN A 99 -4.03 12.87 -24.58
C GLN A 99 -4.63 13.13 -23.20
N CYS A 100 -4.37 12.23 -22.24
CA CYS A 100 -5.02 12.23 -20.95
C CYS A 100 -4.20 12.87 -19.83
N LEU A 101 -2.87 12.74 -19.87
CA LEU A 101 -2.03 13.36 -18.84
C LEU A 101 -2.08 14.86 -18.99
N ARG A 102 -2.48 15.51 -17.90
CA ARG A 102 -2.50 16.96 -17.76
C ARG A 102 -2.07 17.32 -16.33
N PRO A 103 -1.50 18.51 -16.12
CA PRO A 103 -1.12 18.95 -14.80
C PRO A 103 -2.37 19.08 -13.91
N CYS A 104 -2.31 18.46 -12.73
CA CYS A 104 -3.29 18.67 -11.68
C CYS A 104 -2.73 19.60 -10.59
N PRO A 105 -3.59 20.39 -9.93
CA PRO A 105 -3.17 21.20 -8.81
C PRO A 105 -2.71 20.30 -7.65
N PHE A 106 -1.64 20.72 -6.96
CA PHE A 106 -1.13 20.06 -5.75
C PHE A 106 -1.95 20.44 -4.51
N ILE A 107 -3.27 20.34 -4.61
CA ILE A 107 -4.23 20.58 -3.52
C ILE A 107 -4.83 19.25 -3.08
N TYR A 108 -4.97 19.08 -1.77
CA TYR A 108 -5.60 17.91 -1.18
C TYR A 108 -7.06 18.25 -0.83
N GLU A 109 -7.95 17.93 -1.77
CA GLU A 109 -9.41 18.10 -1.68
C GLU A 109 -10.04 16.73 -1.96
N PRO A 110 -9.99 15.79 -0.99
CA PRO A 110 -10.26 14.39 -1.26
C PRO A 110 -11.72 14.17 -1.66
N ILE A 111 -11.94 13.25 -2.59
CA ILE A 111 -13.28 12.84 -3.05
C ILE A 111 -13.42 11.32 -3.05
N CYS A 112 -14.62 10.83 -2.73
CA CYS A 112 -14.92 9.41 -2.79
C CYS A 112 -15.41 8.99 -4.20
N ALA A 113 -14.87 7.89 -4.72
CA ALA A 113 -15.33 7.30 -5.98
C ALA A 113 -15.27 5.76 -5.97
N SER A 114 -15.99 5.12 -6.89
CA SER A 114 -15.98 3.68 -7.08
C SER A 114 -15.99 3.28 -8.55
N ASN A 115 -15.24 2.23 -8.87
CA ASN A 115 -15.26 1.56 -10.19
C ASN A 115 -16.22 0.35 -10.23
N GLY A 116 -17.12 0.22 -9.25
CA GLY A 116 -18.04 -0.91 -9.10
C GLY A 116 -17.43 -2.15 -8.42
N LYS A 117 -16.10 -2.19 -8.23
CA LYS A 117 -15.40 -3.27 -7.50
C LYS A 117 -14.84 -2.78 -6.17
N THR A 118 -14.24 -1.59 -6.18
CA THR A 118 -13.60 -0.96 -5.01
C THR A 118 -14.11 0.46 -4.84
N LYS A 119 -14.04 0.97 -3.60
CA LYS A 119 -14.19 2.39 -3.29
C LYS A 119 -12.81 2.96 -2.99
N GLU A 120 -12.53 4.17 -3.46
CA GLU A 120 -11.25 4.84 -3.27
C GLU A 120 -11.45 6.34 -3.05
N ILE A 121 -10.57 6.92 -2.23
CA ILE A 121 -10.46 8.36 -2.06
C ILE A 121 -9.44 8.85 -3.07
N PHE A 122 -9.81 9.78 -3.94
CA PHE A 122 -8.89 10.49 -4.83
C PHE A 122 -8.48 11.82 -4.21
N GLY A 123 -7.23 12.24 -4.38
CA GLY A 123 -6.70 13.45 -3.72
C GLY A 123 -7.34 14.76 -4.17
N ASN A 124 -7.93 14.77 -5.38
CA ASN A 124 -8.82 15.81 -5.89
C ASN A 124 -9.54 15.33 -7.17
N SER A 125 -10.50 16.14 -7.64
CA SER A 125 -11.27 15.87 -8.87
C SER A 125 -10.43 15.78 -10.13
N CYS A 126 -9.37 16.59 -10.25
CA CYS A 126 -8.49 16.55 -11.42
C CYS A 126 -7.80 15.18 -11.55
N ILE A 127 -7.34 14.59 -10.45
CA ILE A 127 -6.70 13.27 -10.44
C ILE A 127 -7.70 12.19 -10.88
N LEU A 128 -8.93 12.21 -10.35
CA LEU A 128 -9.99 11.28 -10.75
C LEU A 128 -10.29 11.37 -12.25
N GLU A 129 -10.38 12.59 -12.79
CA GLU A 129 -10.61 12.80 -14.22
C GLU A 129 -9.46 12.26 -15.09
N VAL A 130 -8.20 12.42 -14.64
CA VAL A 130 -7.05 11.84 -15.33
C VAL A 130 -7.09 10.32 -15.28
N GLU A 131 -7.37 9.73 -14.11
CA GLU A 131 -7.49 8.28 -13.94
C GLU A 131 -8.54 7.68 -14.90
N ASN A 132 -9.72 8.30 -14.96
CA ASN A 132 -10.79 7.90 -15.86
C ASN A 132 -10.40 8.03 -17.33
N CYS A 133 -9.64 9.07 -17.70
CA CYS A 133 -9.18 9.24 -19.08
C CYS A 133 -8.18 8.15 -19.48
N LEU A 134 -7.24 7.80 -18.59
CA LEU A 134 -6.22 6.78 -18.83
C LEU A 134 -6.79 5.37 -19.01
N SER A 135 -8.12 5.18 -18.89
CA SER A 135 -8.85 3.92 -19.07
C SER A 135 -8.32 2.76 -18.21
N VAL A 136 -7.80 3.08 -17.03
CA VAL A 136 -7.38 2.05 -16.06
C VAL A 136 -8.63 1.39 -15.45
N ASP A 137 -9.65 2.19 -15.15
CA ASP A 137 -10.95 1.77 -14.59
C ASP A 137 -12.00 2.86 -14.87
N ALA A 138 -13.29 2.53 -14.73
CA ALA A 138 -14.39 3.48 -14.88
C ALA A 138 -14.90 3.95 -13.50
N TRP A 139 -14.30 4.99 -12.94
CA TRP A 139 -14.63 5.53 -11.63
C TRP A 139 -15.80 6.51 -11.68
N THR A 140 -16.74 6.31 -10.76
CA THR A 140 -17.93 7.13 -10.56
C THR A 140 -17.91 7.75 -9.18
N LEU A 141 -18.29 9.02 -9.06
CA LEU A 141 -18.36 9.72 -7.78
C LEU A 141 -19.36 9.05 -6.84
N LEU A 142 -18.98 8.93 -5.57
CA LEU A 142 -19.82 8.54 -4.47
C LEU A 142 -19.99 9.72 -3.50
N ASP A 143 -20.86 9.56 -2.50
CA ASP A 143 -20.91 10.50 -1.38
C ASP A 143 -19.65 10.36 -0.52
N ASP A 144 -19.13 11.46 0.03
CA ASP A 144 -17.91 11.44 0.84
C ASP A 144 -18.02 10.49 2.05
N SER A 145 -19.22 10.36 2.62
CA SER A 145 -19.48 9.44 3.75
C SER A 145 -19.30 7.96 3.39
N ASP A 146 -19.41 7.59 2.11
CA ASP A 146 -19.20 6.21 1.64
C ASP A 146 -17.75 5.73 1.81
N CYS A 147 -16.80 6.67 1.84
CA CYS A 147 -15.38 6.43 2.08
C CYS A 147 -14.93 6.87 3.48
N GLY A 148 -15.82 7.42 4.31
CA GLY A 148 -15.50 7.96 5.64
C GLY A 148 -14.65 9.23 5.59
N LEU A 149 -14.88 10.08 4.59
CA LEU A 149 -14.25 11.41 4.47
C LEU A 149 -14.89 12.47 5.38
#